data_AF-A0A8S2Y1F9-F1
#
_entry.id   AF-A0A8S2Y1F9-F1
#
_cell.length_a   1.000
_cell.length_b   1.000
_cell.length_c   1.000
_cell.angle_alpha   90.00
_cell.angle_beta   90.00
_cell.angle_gamma   90.00
#
_symmetry.space_group_name_H-M   'P 1'
#
loop_
_entity.id
_entity.type
_entity.pdbx_description
1 polymer ?
#
loop_
_entity_poly.entity_id
_entity_poly.type
_entity_poly.pdbx_seq_one_letter_code
_entity_poly.pdbx_strand_id
1 'polypeptide(L)'
;GKFIRIHFGNAGKIAGADIEVYLLEKSRVIFQQPLERNYHIFYQLCSSAAEKYHKDLLIGTDPGKYHYVAQGKLTIDGVDDAEEWKLTEEAFDILGFSQDEKFNLFKCTAAIMHFGNTTWKQRPREEQAE
;
A
#
# COMPACT_ATOMS: atom_id res chain seq x y z
N GLY A 1 1.11 -7.49 -13.70
CA GLY A 1 2.30 -7.92 -14.48
C GLY A 1 3.19 -6.73 -14.79
N LYS A 2 4.44 -6.96 -15.21
CA LYS A 2 5.37 -5.90 -15.60
C LYS A 2 6.24 -6.32 -16.78
N PHE A 3 6.58 -5.38 -17.65
CA PHE A 3 7.58 -5.51 -18.69
C PHE A 3 8.74 -4.56 -18.38
N ILE A 4 9.96 -5.08 -18.37
CA ILE A 4 11.16 -4.32 -18.03
C ILE A 4 12.07 -4.32 -19.25
N ARG A 5 12.40 -3.14 -19.75
CA ARG A 5 13.43 -2.95 -20.78
C ARG A 5 14.69 -2.46 -20.11
N ILE A 6 15.79 -3.21 -20.24
CA ILE A 6 17.10 -2.80 -19.74
C ILE A 6 17.92 -2.29 -20.92
N HIS A 7 18.43 -1.07 -20.80
CA HIS A 7 19.23 -0.41 -21.82
C HIS A 7 20.72 -0.61 -21.52
N PHE A 8 21.46 -1.01 -22.54
CA PHE A 8 22.92 -1.15 -22.47
C PHE A 8 23.57 -0.09 -23.35
N GLY A 9 24.61 0.56 -22.85
CA GLY A 9 25.43 1.47 -23.64
C GLY A 9 26.33 0.72 -24.63
N ASN A 10 27.01 1.44 -25.51
CA ASN A 10 27.88 0.88 -26.56
C ASN A 10 28.98 -0.06 -26.03
N ALA A 11 29.40 0.11 -24.77
CA ALA A 11 30.40 -0.73 -24.10
C ALA A 11 29.79 -1.94 -23.34
N GLY A 12 28.50 -2.22 -23.49
CA GLY A 12 27.81 -3.34 -22.84
C GLY A 12 27.51 -3.15 -21.35
N LYS A 13 27.73 -1.94 -20.81
CA LYS A 13 27.34 -1.60 -19.42
C LYS A 13 25.89 -1.15 -19.36
N ILE A 14 25.22 -1.42 -18.24
CA ILE A 14 23.84 -0.96 -17.98
C ILE A 14 23.84 0.58 -18.00
N ALA A 15 22.96 1.14 -18.84
CA ALA A 15 22.75 2.58 -18.97
C ALA A 15 21.46 3.03 -18.27
N GLY A 16 20.45 2.15 -18.17
CA GLY A 16 19.18 2.45 -17.52
C GLY A 16 18.13 1.37 -17.76
N ALA A 17 16.90 1.60 -17.29
CA ALA A 17 15.78 0.71 -17.53
C ALA A 17 14.43 1.45 -17.58
N ASP A 18 13.50 0.95 -18.39
CA ASP A 18 12.09 1.36 -18.41
C ASP A 18 11.22 0.22 -17.86
N ILE A 19 10.23 0.56 -17.04
CA ILE A 19 9.29 -0.40 -16.48
C ILE A 19 7.87 -0.01 -16.89
N GLU A 20 7.18 -0.91 -17.59
CA GLU A 20 5.77 -0.79 -17.92
C GLU A 20 4.97 -1.78 -17.07
N VAL A 21 3.97 -1.29 -16.34
CA VAL A 21 3.14 -2.10 -15.44
C VAL A 21 1.77 -2.31 -16.08
N TYR A 22 1.29 -3.56 -16.05
CA TYR A 22 0.00 -3.94 -16.60
C TYR A 22 -0.86 -4.63 -15.54
N LEU A 23 -2.17 -4.38 -15.61
CA LEU A 23 -3.20 -5.15 -14.89
C LEU A 23 -2.90 -5.30 -13.40
N LEU A 24 -2.91 -4.17 -12.67
CA LEU A 24 -2.97 -4.22 -11.21
C LEU A 24 -4.29 -4.88 -10.79
N GLU A 25 -4.23 -5.85 -9.88
CA GLU A 25 -5.41 -6.53 -9.36
C GLU A 25 -6.16 -5.59 -8.40
N LYS A 26 -7.07 -4.77 -8.95
CA LYS A 26 -7.82 -3.77 -8.20
C LYS A 26 -8.75 -4.37 -7.15
N SER A 27 -9.33 -5.55 -7.41
CA SER A 27 -10.21 -6.27 -6.48
C SER A 27 -9.52 -6.57 -5.16
N ARG A 28 -8.22 -6.89 -5.19
CA ARG A 28 -7.42 -7.20 -4.01
C ARG A 28 -7.39 -6.08 -2.98
N VAL A 29 -7.56 -4.82 -3.41
CA VAL A 29 -7.57 -3.67 -2.51
C VAL A 29 -8.75 -3.72 -1.55
N ILE A 30 -9.93 -4.15 -2.01
CA ILE A 30 -11.18 -4.12 -1.22
C ILE A 30 -11.60 -5.50 -0.71
N PHE A 31 -10.99 -6.58 -1.20
CA PHE A 31 -11.37 -7.94 -0.88
C PHE A 31 -10.17 -8.90 -0.97
N GLN A 32 -10.09 -9.87 -0.06
CA GLN A 32 -9.11 -10.96 -0.10
C GLN A 32 -9.79 -12.28 0.25
N GLN A 33 -9.36 -13.37 -0.40
CA GLN A 33 -9.78 -14.71 0.00
C GLN A 33 -9.14 -15.09 1.35
N PRO A 34 -9.72 -16.03 2.15
CA PRO A 34 -9.26 -16.33 3.51
C PRO A 34 -7.78 -16.72 3.67
N LEU A 35 -7.15 -17.26 2.63
CA LEU A 35 -5.73 -17.67 2.65
C LEU A 35 -4.82 -16.66 1.95
N GLU A 36 -5.38 -15.59 1.41
CA GLU A 36 -4.63 -14.54 0.73
C GLU A 36 -4.41 -13.34 1.65
N ARG A 37 -3.48 -12.48 1.26
CA ARG A 37 -3.17 -11.21 1.91
C ARG A 37 -3.41 -10.07 0.92
N ASN A 38 -3.66 -8.86 1.44
CA ASN A 38 -3.67 -7.66 0.61
C ASN A 38 -2.22 -7.29 0.19
N TYR A 39 -2.02 -6.18 -0.53
CA TYR A 39 -0.70 -5.69 -0.90
C TYR A 39 0.16 -5.37 0.33
N HIS A 40 1.45 -5.71 0.26
CA HIS A 40 2.39 -5.63 1.39
C HIS A 40 2.50 -4.24 2.02
N ILE A 41 2.39 -3.18 1.21
CA ILE A 41 2.54 -1.80 1.68
C ILE A 41 1.62 -1.44 2.84
N PHE A 42 0.40 -2.02 2.91
CA PHE A 42 -0.51 -1.76 4.03
C PHE A 42 0.04 -2.26 5.37
N TYR A 43 0.68 -3.42 5.36
CA TYR A 43 1.20 -4.04 6.57
C TYR A 43 2.57 -3.48 6.95
N GLN A 44 3.41 -3.19 5.96
CA GLN A 44 4.66 -2.44 6.17
C GLN A 44 4.38 -1.06 6.76
N LEU A 45 3.36 -0.35 6.25
CA LEU A 45 2.95 0.96 6.76
C LEU A 45 2.32 0.86 8.18
N CYS A 46 1.67 -0.25 8.51
CA CYS A 46 1.24 -0.55 9.89
C CYS A 46 2.37 -1.04 10.80
N SER A 47 3.55 -1.38 10.29
CA SER A 47 4.63 -1.87 11.13
C SER A 47 5.13 -0.80 12.11
N SER A 48 5.73 -1.21 13.22
CA SER A 48 6.35 -0.27 14.17
C SER A 48 7.53 0.51 13.56
N ALA A 49 8.14 0.01 12.49
CA ALA A 49 9.20 0.74 11.78
C ALA A 49 8.67 1.99 11.04
N ALA A 50 7.36 2.04 10.77
CA ALA A 50 6.69 3.18 10.14
C ALA A 50 6.07 4.17 11.15
N GLU A 51 6.34 4.02 12.46
CA GLU A 51 5.69 4.78 13.55
C GLU A 51 5.77 6.30 13.35
N LYS A 52 6.86 6.80 12.74
CA LYS A 52 7.02 8.23 12.44
C LYS A 52 5.91 8.81 11.55
N TYR A 53 5.24 7.98 10.76
CA TYR A 53 4.13 8.37 9.90
C TYR A 53 2.76 8.16 10.56
N HIS A 54 2.65 7.30 11.57
CA HIS A 54 1.36 6.85 12.11
C HIS A 54 0.50 7.99 12.63
N LYS A 55 1.12 8.93 13.36
CA LYS A 55 0.43 10.10 13.91
C LYS A 55 -0.18 10.98 12.83
N ASP A 56 0.59 11.28 11.79
CA ASP A 56 0.15 12.21 10.72
C ASP A 56 -0.82 11.54 9.74
N LEU A 57 -0.72 10.22 9.58
CA LEU A 57 -1.61 9.41 8.75
C LEU A 57 -2.87 8.91 9.49
N LEU A 58 -2.93 9.14 10.81
CA LEU A 58 -4.00 8.69 11.71
C LEU A 58 -4.21 7.17 11.68
N ILE A 59 -3.13 6.41 11.54
CA ILE A 59 -3.14 4.95 11.55
C ILE A 59 -2.45 4.40 12.79
N GLY A 60 -2.76 3.16 13.18
CA GLY A 60 -2.05 2.41 14.22
C GLY A 60 -1.36 1.15 13.69
N THR A 61 -0.72 0.44 14.62
CA THR A 61 0.12 -0.73 14.33
C THR A 61 -0.62 -2.03 14.04
N ASP A 62 -1.92 -2.06 14.31
CA ASP A 62 -2.76 -3.25 14.13
C ASP A 62 -3.49 -3.19 12.78
N PRO A 63 -3.04 -3.93 11.76
CA PRO A 63 -3.71 -3.97 10.46
C PRO A 63 -5.10 -4.60 10.54
N GLY A 64 -5.40 -5.37 11.60
CA GLY A 64 -6.72 -5.97 11.84
C GLY A 64 -7.84 -4.95 12.05
N LYS A 65 -7.50 -3.69 12.30
CA LYS A 65 -8.48 -2.60 12.46
C LYS A 65 -9.01 -2.05 11.14
N TYR A 66 -8.49 -2.46 9.99
CA TYR A 66 -8.89 -1.92 8.69
C TYR A 66 -9.54 -2.99 7.82
N HIS A 67 -10.84 -2.86 7.58
CA HIS A 67 -11.64 -3.87 6.92
C HIS A 67 -11.11 -4.26 5.54
N TYR A 68 -10.66 -3.30 4.72
CA TYR A 68 -10.07 -3.60 3.41
C TYR A 68 -8.74 -4.35 3.48
N VAL A 69 -8.04 -4.32 4.61
CA VAL A 69 -6.72 -4.96 4.79
C VAL A 69 -6.83 -6.31 5.52
N ALA A 70 -7.92 -6.52 6.26
CA ALA A 70 -8.04 -7.58 7.25
C ALA A 70 -9.04 -8.70 6.90
N GLN A 71 -9.44 -8.86 5.64
CA GLN A 71 -10.36 -9.94 5.23
C GLN A 71 -9.68 -11.30 5.07
N GLY A 72 -8.36 -11.30 4.84
CA GLY A 72 -7.55 -12.51 4.71
C GLY A 72 -6.48 -12.62 5.80
N LYS A 73 -5.31 -13.14 5.42
CA LYS A 73 -4.13 -13.24 6.29
C LYS A 73 -3.57 -11.86 6.61
N LEU A 74 -3.17 -11.67 7.88
CA LEU A 74 -2.49 -10.44 8.32
C LEU A 74 -0.97 -10.56 8.29
N THR A 75 -0.46 -11.79 8.34
CA THR A 75 0.98 -12.13 8.33
C THR A 75 1.23 -13.24 7.31
N ILE A 76 2.48 -13.37 6.87
CA ILE A 76 2.94 -14.46 6.01
C ILE A 76 4.23 -15.02 6.61
N ASP A 77 4.48 -16.31 6.36
CA ASP A 77 5.66 -16.98 6.89
C ASP A 77 6.93 -16.44 6.23
N GLY A 78 7.98 -16.26 7.04
CA GLY A 78 9.29 -15.81 6.58
C GLY A 78 9.41 -14.34 6.14
N VAL A 79 8.42 -13.48 6.40
CA VAL A 79 8.49 -12.04 6.08
C VAL A 79 8.30 -11.19 7.33
N ASP A 80 9.24 -10.28 7.57
CA ASP A 80 9.16 -9.22 8.58
C ASP A 80 8.74 -7.90 7.91
N ASP A 81 7.49 -7.49 8.09
CA ASP A 81 6.98 -6.25 7.49
C ASP A 81 7.70 -4.99 8.01
N ALA A 82 8.32 -5.03 9.19
CA ALA A 82 9.08 -3.91 9.74
C ALA A 82 10.47 -3.79 9.09
N GLU A 83 11.10 -4.91 8.73
CA GLU A 83 12.34 -4.92 7.95
C GLU A 83 12.07 -4.49 6.51
N GLU A 84 11.04 -5.06 5.88
CA GLU A 84 10.62 -4.72 4.52
C GLU A 84 10.23 -3.25 4.37
N TRP A 85 9.64 -2.65 5.41
CA TRP A 85 9.35 -1.21 5.44
C TRP A 85 10.62 -0.37 5.29
N LYS A 86 11.70 -0.71 5.99
CA LYS A 86 12.96 0.05 5.93
C LYS A 86 13.55 0.01 4.53
N LEU A 87 13.55 -1.18 3.91
CA LEU A 87 14.00 -1.37 2.53
C LEU A 87 13.15 -0.57 1.54
N THR A 88 11.83 -0.59 1.72
CA THR A 88 10.88 0.15 0.88
C THR A 88 11.08 1.66 1.02
N GLU A 89 11.29 2.15 2.24
CA GLU A 89 11.55 3.56 2.49
C GLU A 89 12.86 4.03 1.85
N GLU A 90 13.95 3.27 2.04
CA GLU A 90 15.25 3.55 1.43
C GLU A 90 15.17 3.51 -0.10
N ALA A 91 14.39 2.59 -0.67
CA ALA A 91 14.21 2.50 -2.12
C ALA A 91 13.58 3.77 -2.71
N PHE A 92 12.64 4.42 -2.02
CA PHE A 92 12.09 5.71 -2.47
C PHE A 92 13.18 6.80 -2.51
N ASP A 93 14.05 6.83 -1.49
CA ASP A 93 15.14 7.80 -1.42
C ASP A 93 16.18 7.55 -2.53
N ILE A 94 16.53 6.28 -2.80
CA ILE A 94 17.43 5.89 -3.92
C ILE A 94 16.84 6.26 -5.29
N LEU A 95 15.53 6.10 -5.46
CA LEU A 95 14.82 6.45 -6.70
C LEU A 95 14.62 7.97 -6.87
N GLY A 96 15.02 8.78 -5.88
CA GLY A 96 15.01 10.23 -5.97
C GLY A 96 13.66 10.89 -5.69
N PHE A 97 12.73 10.20 -5.03
CA PHE A 97 11.48 10.82 -4.58
C PHE A 97 11.77 11.83 -3.47
N SER A 98 11.10 12.98 -3.53
CA SER A 98 11.12 13.94 -2.43
C SER A 98 10.39 13.39 -1.20
N GLN A 99 10.70 13.94 -0.01
CA GLN A 99 10.01 13.55 1.21
C GLN A 99 8.51 13.86 1.14
N ASP A 100 8.12 14.93 0.45
CA ASP A 100 6.71 15.29 0.25
C ASP A 100 5.98 14.32 -0.68
N GLU A 101 6.60 13.89 -1.79
CA GLU A 101 6.02 12.87 -2.67
C GLU A 101 5.84 11.54 -1.94
N LYS A 102 6.87 11.11 -1.20
CA LYS A 102 6.84 9.90 -0.37
C LYS A 102 5.72 9.97 0.67
N PHE A 103 5.63 11.08 1.41
CA PHE A 103 4.57 11.29 2.39
C PHE A 103 3.17 11.31 1.76
N ASN A 104 2.99 12.00 0.62
CA ASN A 104 1.72 12.06 -0.08
C ASN A 104 1.29 10.69 -0.61
N LEU A 105 2.23 9.85 -1.05
CA LEU A 105 1.96 8.47 -1.45
C LEU A 105 1.43 7.67 -0.25
N PHE A 106 2.11 7.72 0.89
CA PHE A 106 1.65 7.03 2.11
C PHE A 106 0.31 7.56 2.62
N LYS A 107 0.06 8.86 2.47
CA LYS A 107 -1.24 9.48 2.78
C LYS A 107 -2.37 8.93 1.92
N CYS A 108 -2.16 8.78 0.62
CA CYS A 108 -3.14 8.13 -0.26
C CYS A 108 -3.35 6.66 0.12
N THR A 109 -2.30 5.93 0.46
CA THR A 109 -2.40 4.54 0.92
C THR A 109 -3.20 4.41 2.22
N ALA A 110 -2.91 5.25 3.22
CA ALA A 110 -3.65 5.27 4.49
C ALA A 110 -5.12 5.66 4.30
N ALA A 111 -5.41 6.59 3.38
CA ALA A 111 -6.79 6.98 3.07
C ALA A 111 -7.64 5.79 2.57
N ILE A 112 -7.06 4.88 1.79
CA ILE A 112 -7.74 3.66 1.34
C ILE A 112 -8.13 2.77 2.53
N MET A 113 -7.25 2.64 3.52
CA MET A 113 -7.52 1.86 4.74
C MET A 113 -8.69 2.47 5.52
N HIS A 114 -8.71 3.79 5.66
CA HIS A 114 -9.79 4.53 6.32
C HIS A 114 -11.13 4.40 5.58
N PHE A 115 -11.13 4.47 4.25
CA PHE A 115 -12.36 4.28 3.47
C PHE A 115 -13.01 2.93 3.71
N GLY A 116 -12.21 1.86 3.82
CA GLY A 116 -12.72 0.52 4.13
C GLY A 116 -13.49 0.43 5.45
N ASN A 117 -13.25 1.34 6.39
CA ASN A 117 -13.92 1.38 7.69
C ASN A 117 -15.15 2.29 7.73
N THR A 118 -15.49 2.96 6.62
CA THR A 118 -16.64 3.86 6.59
C THR A 118 -17.93 3.06 6.63
N THR A 119 -18.76 3.30 7.64
CA THR A 119 -20.08 2.68 7.78
C THR A 119 -21.18 3.66 7.38
N TRP A 120 -22.21 3.16 6.72
CA TRP A 120 -23.38 3.94 6.30
C TRP A 120 -24.63 3.45 7.02
N LYS A 121 -25.53 4.36 7.34
CA LYS A 121 -26.86 4.04 7.87
C LYS A 121 -27.90 4.84 7.12
N GLN A 122 -28.96 4.19 6.67
CA GLN A 122 -30.09 4.88 6.07
C GLN A 122 -30.87 5.62 7.15
N ARG A 123 -31.17 6.90 6.93
CA ARG A 123 -32.02 7.68 7.84
C ARG A 123 -33.50 7.38 7.55
N PRO A 124 -34.36 7.20 8.57
CA PRO A 124 -35.76 6.77 8.37
C PRO A 124 -36.70 7.65 7.53
N ARG A 125 -36.23 8.73 6.88
CA ARG A 125 -37.10 9.70 6.16
C ARG A 125 -36.51 10.26 4.85
N GLU A 126 -35.41 9.74 4.33
CA GLU A 126 -34.77 10.34 3.12
C GLU A 126 -35.14 9.68 1.79
N GLU A 127 -35.98 8.65 1.78
CA GLU A 127 -36.54 8.05 0.55
C GLU A 127 -38.04 8.34 0.37
N GLN A 128 -38.51 9.53 0.77
CA GLN A 128 -39.69 10.11 0.15
C GLN A 128 -39.22 10.95 -1.03
N ALA A 129 -38.97 10.29 -2.16
CA ALA A 129 -38.96 10.97 -3.45
C ALA A 129 -40.41 11.41 -3.74
N GLU A 130 -40.62 12.73 -3.79
CA GLU A 130 -41.62 13.32 -4.71
C GLU A 130 -41.16 13.12 -6.15
#